data_AF-A0A936MR27-F1
#
_entry.id   AF-A0A936MR27-F1
#
_cell.length_a   1.000
_cell.length_b   1.000
_cell.length_c   1.000
_cell.angle_alpha   90.00
_cell.angle_beta   90.00
_cell.angle_gamma   90.00
#
_symmetry.space_group_name_H-M   'P 1'
#
loop_
_entity.id
_entity.type
_entity.pdbx_description
1 polymer ?
#
loop_
_entity_poly.entity_id
_entity_poly.type
_entity_poly.pdbx_seq_one_letter_code
_entity_poly.pdbx_strand_id
1 'polypeptide(L)'
;MNHGPYFIPQGAPPGTPLLMEDERPPEAVYYFRIYGIVMILSLLGFFGMGLWMMLEPLMKGYGTVRPGEWIGGFIIAGIAVFFIVPHAIVLFAGRSKWVYTLAVVLIGMSMLWNTCCLPITIPLLIVWMKPETKKWYGIS
;
A
#
# COMPACT_ATOMS: atom_id res chain seq x y z
N MET A 1 7.86 -33.11 19.81
CA MET A 1 7.06 -31.87 19.65
C MET A 1 8.00 -30.72 19.96
N ASN A 2 8.54 -30.07 18.92
CA ASN A 2 9.45 -28.93 19.10
C ASN A 2 8.61 -27.71 19.46
N HIS A 3 8.60 -27.36 20.74
CA HIS A 3 8.04 -26.11 21.21
C HIS A 3 8.97 -24.98 20.75
N GLY A 4 8.53 -24.19 19.76
CA GLY A 4 9.24 -22.99 19.34
C GLY A 4 9.36 -21.98 20.50
N PRO A 5 10.32 -21.05 20.44
CA PRO A 5 10.57 -20.13 21.54
C PRO A 5 9.34 -19.23 21.77
N TYR A 6 8.66 -19.45 22.88
CA TYR A 6 7.54 -18.61 23.30
C TYR A 6 8.06 -17.23 23.71
N PHE A 7 7.57 -16.17 23.08
CA PHE A 7 7.87 -14.80 23.51
C PHE A 7 6.89 -14.40 24.62
N ILE A 8 7.42 -14.21 25.82
CA ILE A 8 6.66 -13.66 26.95
C ILE A 8 7.01 -12.17 27.03
N PRO A 9 6.07 -11.25 26.73
CA PRO A 9 6.29 -9.83 26.97
C PRO A 9 6.69 -9.62 28.44
N GLN A 10 7.80 -8.94 28.71
CA GLN A 10 8.21 -8.64 30.08
C GLN A 10 7.10 -7.84 30.78
N GLY A 11 6.48 -8.43 31.81
CA GLY A 11 5.35 -7.83 32.54
C GLY A 11 3.96 -8.34 32.14
N ALA A 12 3.85 -9.37 31.30
CA ALA A 12 2.57 -9.96 30.94
C ALA A 12 1.87 -10.61 32.16
N PRO A 13 0.57 -10.33 32.41
CA PRO A 13 -0.19 -10.99 33.47
C PRO A 13 -0.21 -12.53 33.31
N PRO A 14 -0.29 -13.29 34.41
CA PRO A 14 -0.46 -14.74 34.34
C PRO A 14 -1.70 -15.09 33.51
N GLY A 15 -1.55 -15.89 32.46
CA GLY A 15 -2.64 -16.28 31.55
C GLY A 15 -2.72 -15.51 30.24
N THR A 16 -1.75 -14.64 29.94
CA THR A 16 -1.66 -14.02 28.61
C THR A 16 -1.47 -15.11 27.55
N PRO A 17 -2.31 -15.21 26.51
CA PRO A 17 -2.14 -16.21 25.46
C PRO A 17 -0.77 -15.99 24.82
N LEU A 18 0.08 -17.02 24.89
CA LEU A 18 1.39 -17.04 24.25
C LEU A 18 1.12 -17.06 22.75
N LEU A 19 1.17 -15.90 22.09
CA LEU A 19 1.16 -15.82 20.65
C LEU A 19 2.33 -16.66 20.14
N MET A 20 2.04 -17.65 19.31
CA MET A 20 3.13 -18.35 18.63
C MET A 20 3.86 -17.32 17.76
N GLU A 21 5.18 -17.43 17.66
CA GLU A 21 5.98 -16.50 16.84
C GLU A 21 5.48 -16.43 15.38
N ASP A 22 4.83 -17.50 14.91
CA ASP A 22 4.17 -17.64 13.61
C ASP A 22 2.86 -16.84 13.44
N GLU A 23 2.28 -16.33 14.53
CA GLU A 23 1.08 -15.49 14.53
C GLU A 23 1.40 -14.00 14.49
N ARG A 24 2.61 -13.60 14.91
CA ARG A 24 3.01 -12.19 14.92
C ARG A 24 3.13 -11.66 13.48
N PRO A 25 2.52 -10.51 13.15
CA PRO A 25 2.75 -9.90 11.85
C PRO A 25 4.23 -9.49 11.73
N PRO A 26 4.96 -9.92 10.69
CA PRO A 26 6.33 -9.53 10.50
C PRO A 26 6.44 -8.03 10.32
N GLU A 27 7.57 -7.43 10.71
CA GLU A 27 7.79 -5.98 10.59
C GLU A 27 7.61 -5.48 9.15
N ALA A 28 7.89 -6.35 8.17
CA ALA A 28 7.60 -6.14 6.75
C ALA A 28 6.15 -5.69 6.48
N VAL A 29 5.18 -6.33 7.14
CA VAL A 29 3.74 -6.01 7.04
C VAL A 29 3.45 -4.62 7.57
N TYR A 30 4.11 -4.24 8.66
CA TYR A 30 3.96 -2.91 9.23
C TYR A 30 4.52 -1.82 8.30
N TYR A 31 5.75 -1.99 7.80
CA TYR A 31 6.36 -1.06 6.85
C TYR A 31 5.54 -0.95 5.56
N PHE A 32 5.02 -2.07 5.06
CA PHE A 32 4.17 -2.07 3.88
C PHE A 32 2.85 -1.33 4.11
N ARG A 33 2.23 -1.46 5.28
CA ARG A 33 1.00 -0.71 5.61
C ARG A 33 1.25 0.80 5.61
N ILE A 34 2.35 1.24 6.22
CA ILE A 34 2.75 2.65 6.18
C ILE A 34 2.95 3.10 4.73
N TYR A 35 3.71 2.32 3.95
CA TYR A 35 3.93 2.59 2.53
C TYR A 35 2.61 2.69 1.75
N GLY A 36 1.69 1.74 1.93
CA GLY A 36 0.39 1.71 1.27
C GLY A 36 -0.46 2.94 1.61
N ILE A 37 -0.46 3.37 2.87
CA ILE A 37 -1.15 4.60 3.29
C ILE A 37 -0.54 5.83 2.63
N VAL A 38 0.80 5.96 2.65
CA VAL A 38 1.49 7.08 2.00
C VAL A 38 1.22 7.13 0.50
N MET A 39 1.21 5.97 -0.16
CA MET A 39 0.87 5.85 -1.59
C MET A 39 -0.58 6.26 -1.87
N ILE A 40 -1.54 5.82 -1.05
CA ILE A 40 -2.94 6.24 -1.18
C ILE A 40 -3.08 7.75 -0.98
N LEU A 41 -2.43 8.32 0.03
CA LEU A 41 -2.46 9.77 0.26
C LEU A 41 -1.86 10.54 -0.93
N SER A 42 -0.77 10.04 -1.49
CA SER A 42 -0.13 10.63 -2.67
C SER A 42 -1.05 10.57 -3.90
N LEU A 43 -1.66 9.41 -4.15
CA LEU A 43 -2.63 9.21 -5.23
C LEU A 43 -3.90 10.03 -5.03
N LEU A 44 -4.34 10.24 -3.78
CA LEU A 44 -5.46 11.12 -3.46
C LEU A 44 -5.12 12.58 -3.79
N GLY A 45 -3.86 12.99 -3.59
CA GLY A 45 -3.35 14.27 -4.06
C GLY A 45 -3.43 14.43 -5.59
N PHE A 46 -2.98 13.42 -6.35
CA PHE A 46 -3.11 13.40 -7.81
C PHE A 46 -4.57 13.41 -8.28
N PHE A 47 -5.44 12.67 -7.59
CA PHE A 47 -6.87 12.67 -7.84
C PHE A 47 -7.46 14.08 -7.61
N GLY A 48 -7.13 14.71 -6.49
CA GLY A 48 -7.55 16.08 -6.17
C GLY A 48 -7.04 17.09 -7.19
N MET A 49 -5.80 16.95 -7.67
CA MET A 49 -5.24 17.76 -8.74
C MET A 49 -6.00 17.57 -10.06
N GLY A 50 -6.32 16.32 -10.43
CA GLY A 50 -7.12 16.02 -11.61
C GLY A 50 -8.52 16.64 -11.55
N LEU A 51 -9.20 16.51 -10.40
CA LEU A 51 -10.49 17.17 -10.16
C LEU A 51 -10.38 18.70 -10.20
N TRP A 52 -9.34 19.27 -9.60
CA TRP A 52 -9.10 20.70 -9.65
C TRP A 52 -8.98 21.21 -11.09
N MET A 53 -8.19 20.54 -11.93
CA MET A 53 -8.06 20.89 -13.35
C MET A 53 -9.39 20.80 -14.11
N MET A 54 -10.27 19.86 -13.74
CA MET A 54 -11.61 19.76 -14.35
C MET A 54 -12.57 20.86 -13.87
N LEU A 55 -12.48 21.27 -12.59
CA LEU A 55 -13.40 22.19 -11.95
C LEU A 55 -12.98 23.66 -12.06
N GLU A 56 -11.69 23.95 -12.21
CA GLU A 56 -11.14 25.29 -12.39
C GLU A 56 -11.84 26.10 -13.50
N PRO A 57 -12.06 25.58 -14.72
CA PRO A 57 -12.75 26.33 -15.77
C PRO A 57 -14.22 26.64 -15.43
N LEU A 58 -14.89 25.75 -14.69
CA LEU A 58 -16.26 25.93 -14.18
C LEU A 58 -16.32 27.03 -13.10
N MET A 59 -15.35 27.04 -12.17
CA MET A 59 -15.31 28.01 -11.07
C MET A 59 -14.94 29.42 -11.52
N LYS A 60 -14.10 29.55 -12.55
CA LYS A 60 -13.66 30.85 -13.08
C LYS A 60 -14.63 31.46 -14.10
N GLY A 61 -15.74 30.77 -14.42
CA GLY A 61 -16.76 31.27 -15.34
C GLY A 61 -16.27 31.45 -16.78
N TYR A 62 -15.22 30.71 -17.19
CA TYR A 62 -14.79 30.73 -18.58
C TYR A 62 -15.92 30.13 -19.42
N GLY A 63 -16.51 30.95 -20.30
CA GLY A 63 -17.64 30.54 -21.17
C GLY A 63 -17.32 29.39 -22.12
N THR A 64 -16.07 28.95 -22.19
CA THR A 64 -15.62 27.77 -22.93
C THR A 64 -14.68 26.93 -22.07
N VAL A 65 -15.13 25.73 -21.68
CA VAL A 65 -14.25 24.72 -21.08
C VAL A 65 -13.22 24.33 -22.14
N ARG A 66 -11.94 24.52 -21.84
CA ARG A 66 -10.88 24.03 -22.72
C ARG A 66 -10.91 22.50 -22.70
N PRO A 67 -11.25 21.81 -23.81
CA PRO A 67 -11.46 20.37 -23.79
C PRO A 67 -10.21 19.60 -23.34
N GLY A 68 -9.01 20.13 -23.62
CA GLY A 68 -7.74 19.52 -23.19
C GLY A 68 -7.55 19.47 -21.67
N GLU A 69 -7.97 20.50 -20.93
CA GLU A 69 -7.83 20.55 -19.46
C GLU A 69 -8.79 19.58 -18.78
N TRP A 70 -10.01 19.49 -19.31
CA TRP A 70 -11.03 18.56 -18.81
C TRP A 70 -10.67 17.09 -19.09
N ILE A 71 -10.22 16.78 -20.31
CA ILE A 71 -9.75 15.45 -20.69
C ILE A 71 -8.50 15.06 -19.88
N GLY A 72 -7.54 15.98 -19.73
CA GLY A 72 -6.33 15.76 -18.93
C GLY A 72 -6.64 15.48 -17.46
N GLY A 73 -7.52 16.28 -16.85
CA GLY A 73 -7.96 16.07 -15.48
C GLY A 73 -8.71 14.75 -15.30
N PHE A 74 -9.57 14.37 -16.25
CA PHE A 74 -10.29 13.08 -16.23
C PHE A 74 -9.32 11.89 -16.30
N ILE A 75 -8.31 11.96 -17.18
CA ILE A 75 -7.30 10.90 -17.32
C ILE A 75 -6.48 10.78 -16.03
N ILE A 76 -5.99 11.90 -15.47
CA ILE A 76 -5.20 11.90 -14.22
C ILE A 76 -6.03 11.35 -13.06
N ALA A 77 -7.28 11.81 -12.90
CA ALA A 77 -8.18 11.35 -11.86
C ALA A 77 -8.53 9.86 -12.03
N GLY A 78 -8.80 9.42 -13.26
CA GLY A 78 -9.10 8.02 -13.58
C GLY A 78 -7.94 7.08 -13.26
N ILE A 79 -6.72 7.46 -13.67
CA ILE A 79 -5.50 6.71 -13.33
C ILE A 79 -5.29 6.66 -11.82
N ALA A 80 -5.44 7.79 -11.12
CA ALA A 80 -5.28 7.83 -9.66
C ALA A 80 -6.24 6.87 -8.95
N VAL A 81 -7.53 6.89 -9.30
CA VAL A 81 -8.54 5.97 -8.73
C VAL A 81 -8.21 4.51 -9.04
N PHE A 82 -7.82 4.21 -10.28
CA PHE A 82 -7.43 2.86 -10.69
C PHE A 82 -6.31 2.29 -9.82
N PHE A 83 -5.34 3.12 -9.40
CA PHE A 83 -4.26 2.71 -8.52
C PHE A 83 -4.60 2.75 -7.03
N ILE A 84 -5.52 3.62 -6.58
CA ILE A 84 -5.97 3.67 -5.18
C ILE A 84 -6.64 2.35 -4.78
N VAL A 85 -7.48 1.79 -5.66
CA VAL A 85 -8.29 0.60 -5.35
C VAL A 85 -7.43 -0.61 -4.97
N PRO A 86 -6.43 -1.05 -5.77
CA PRO A 86 -5.53 -2.12 -5.39
C PRO A 86 -4.79 -1.86 -4.07
N HIS A 87 -4.29 -0.63 -3.84
CA HIS A 87 -3.58 -0.30 -2.60
C HIS A 87 -4.51 -0.41 -1.38
N ALA A 88 -5.75 0.06 -1.50
CA ALA A 88 -6.75 -0.10 -0.46
C ALA A 88 -7.07 -1.58 -0.21
N ILE A 89 -7.23 -2.39 -1.27
CA ILE A 89 -7.47 -3.83 -1.15
C ILE A 89 -6.35 -4.49 -0.34
N VAL A 90 -5.07 -4.23 -0.63
CA VAL A 90 -3.97 -4.88 0.11
C VAL A 90 -3.94 -4.46 1.58
N LEU A 91 -4.34 -3.22 1.92
CA LEU A 91 -4.42 -2.77 3.31
C LEU A 91 -5.52 -3.50 4.11
N PHE A 92 -6.65 -3.82 3.48
CA PHE A 92 -7.82 -4.39 4.16
C PHE A 92 -8.03 -5.90 3.94
N ALA A 93 -7.39 -6.52 2.94
CA ALA A 93 -7.62 -7.92 2.56
C ALA A 93 -7.07 -8.97 3.54
N GLY A 94 -6.37 -8.55 4.60
CA GLY A 94 -5.92 -9.44 5.67
C GLY A 94 -4.80 -10.41 5.28
N ARG A 95 -4.79 -11.60 5.90
CA ARG A 95 -3.73 -12.61 5.78
C ARG A 95 -4.09 -13.65 4.70
N SER A 96 -3.82 -13.33 3.43
CA SER A 96 -4.03 -14.28 2.33
C SER A 96 -2.89 -14.28 1.31
N LYS A 97 -2.62 -15.44 0.69
CA LYS A 97 -1.49 -15.64 -0.24
C LYS A 97 -1.53 -14.69 -1.43
N TRP A 98 -2.73 -14.41 -1.96
CA TRP A 98 -2.89 -13.50 -3.10
C TRP A 98 -2.55 -12.04 -2.74
N VAL A 99 -2.75 -11.64 -1.48
CA VAL A 99 -2.43 -10.30 -0.97
C VAL A 99 -0.91 -10.08 -1.00
N TYR A 100 -0.12 -11.10 -0.65
CA TYR A 100 1.33 -11.05 -0.78
C TYR A 100 1.78 -10.81 -2.22
N THR A 101 1.23 -11.57 -3.17
CA THR A 101 1.56 -11.42 -4.59
C THR A 101 1.15 -10.04 -5.11
N LEU A 102 -0.05 -9.58 -4.72
CA LEU A 102 -0.55 -8.26 -5.10
C LEU A 102 0.35 -7.15 -4.55
N ALA A 103 0.77 -7.24 -3.28
CA ALA A 103 1.71 -6.30 -2.68
C ALA A 103 3.05 -6.23 -3.45
N VAL A 104 3.61 -7.37 -3.82
CA VAL A 104 4.86 -7.43 -4.63
C VAL A 104 4.66 -6.76 -5.99
N VAL A 105 3.55 -7.05 -6.67
CA VAL A 105 3.22 -6.43 -7.96
C VAL A 105 3.06 -4.92 -7.80
N LEU A 106 2.38 -4.43 -6.77
CA LEU A 106 2.21 -3.00 -6.52
C LEU A 106 3.53 -2.29 -6.23
N ILE A 107 4.42 -2.89 -5.43
CA ILE A 107 5.75 -2.33 -5.17
C ILE A 107 6.57 -2.28 -6.46
N GLY A 108 6.61 -3.38 -7.21
CA GLY A 108 7.35 -3.43 -8.49
C GLY A 108 6.82 -2.45 -9.53
N MET A 109 5.50 -2.30 -9.59
CA MET A 109 4.83 -1.36 -10.48
C MET A 109 5.11 0.11 -10.08
N SER A 110 5.15 0.39 -8.78
CA SER A 110 5.50 1.71 -8.24
C SER A 110 6.97 2.07 -8.52
N MET A 111 7.87 1.08 -8.57
CA MET A 111 9.27 1.32 -8.95
C MET A 111 9.42 1.78 -10.40
N LEU A 112 8.53 1.34 -11.30
CA LEU A 112 8.56 1.74 -12.72
C LEU A 112 8.06 3.17 -12.93
N TRP A 113 7.00 3.56 -12.21
CA TRP A 113 6.37 4.87 -12.37
C TRP A 113 6.97 5.96 -11.49
N ASN A 114 7.57 5.60 -10.35
CA ASN A 114 7.95 6.55 -9.31
C ASN A 114 9.46 6.46 -9.01
N THR A 115 10.27 6.93 -9.96
CA THR A 115 11.74 6.86 -9.89
C THR A 115 12.32 7.57 -8.66
N CYS A 116 11.61 8.57 -8.12
CA CYS A 116 12.04 9.30 -6.93
C CYS A 116 11.91 8.49 -5.63
N CYS A 117 11.10 7.42 -5.61
CA CYS A 117 10.86 6.60 -4.41
C CYS A 117 11.68 5.30 -4.37
N LEU A 118 12.55 5.07 -5.36
CA LEU A 118 13.46 3.91 -5.43
C LEU A 118 14.24 3.62 -4.14
N PRO A 119 14.84 4.60 -3.43
CA PRO A 119 15.63 4.30 -2.23
C PRO A 119 14.77 3.75 -1.08
N ILE A 120 13.46 3.97 -1.09
CA ILE A 120 12.53 3.49 -0.06
C ILE A 120 11.89 2.16 -0.49
N THR A 121 11.55 2.02 -1.78
CA THR A 121 10.88 0.81 -2.29
C THR A 121 11.80 -0.41 -2.35
N ILE A 122 13.09 -0.22 -2.64
CA ILE A 122 14.07 -1.33 -2.68
C ILE A 122 14.21 -2.03 -1.32
N PRO A 123 14.53 -1.34 -0.20
CA PRO A 123 14.64 -2.00 1.10
C PRO A 123 13.31 -2.59 1.55
N LEU A 124 12.18 -1.95 1.24
CA LEU A 124 10.85 -2.50 1.52
C LEU A 124 10.63 -3.83 0.81
N LEU A 125 10.99 -3.91 -0.47
CA LEU A 125 10.87 -5.15 -1.26
C LEU A 125 11.78 -6.26 -0.70
N ILE A 126 13.01 -5.92 -0.32
CA ILE A 126 13.96 -6.86 0.28
C ILE A 126 13.39 -7.44 1.58
N VAL A 127 12.85 -6.59 2.46
CA VAL A 127 12.24 -7.03 3.73
C VAL A 127 10.94 -7.82 3.48
N TRP A 128 10.17 -7.46 2.45
CA TRP A 128 8.97 -8.19 2.05
C TRP A 128 9.28 -9.60 1.52
N MET A 129 10.39 -9.76 0.79
CA MET A 129 10.79 -11.04 0.20
C MET A 129 11.38 -12.03 1.21
N LYS A 130 11.64 -11.60 2.45
CA LYS A 130 12.15 -12.48 3.51
C LYS A 130 11.24 -13.71 3.71
N PRO A 131 11.82 -14.87 4.04
CA PRO A 131 11.06 -16.11 4.25
C PRO A 131 10.04 -15.99 5.38
N GLU A 132 10.31 -15.14 6.38
CA GLU A 132 9.40 -14.81 7.48
C GLU A 132 8.04 -14.29 6.98
N THR A 133 8.07 -13.32 6.06
CA THR A 133 6.87 -12.72 5.47
C THR A 133 6.11 -13.72 4.61
N LYS A 134 6.83 -14.53 3.81
CA LYS A 134 6.24 -15.59 2.99
C LYS A 134 5.52 -16.64 3.86
N LYS A 135 6.19 -17.12 4.91
CA LYS A 135 5.63 -18.07 5.87
C LYS A 135 4.38 -17.50 6.56
N TRP A 136 4.40 -16.22 6.94
CA TRP A 136 3.23 -15.56 7.51
C TRP A 136 2.05 -15.56 6.54
N TYR A 137 2.23 -15.23 5.27
CA TYR A 137 1.15 -15.31 4.27
C TYR A 137 0.78 -16.75 3.83
N GLY A 138 1.46 -17.78 4.34
CA GLY A 138 1.22 -19.19 4.01
C GLY A 138 1.81 -19.60 2.65
N ILE A 139 2.80 -18.85 2.17
CA ILE A 139 3.58 -19.15 0.97
C ILE A 139 4.82 -19.92 1.43
N SER A 140 4.90 -21.19 1.01
CA SER A 140 6.03 -22.10 1.27
C SER A 140 7.25 -21.72 0.45
#